data_AF-A0AAN9GZ03-F1
#
_entry.id   AF-A0AAN9GZ03-F1
#
_cell.length_a   1.000
_cell.length_b   1.000
_cell.length_c   1.000
_cell.angle_alpha   90.00
_cell.angle_beta   90.00
_cell.angle_gamma   90.00
#
_symmetry.space_group_name_H-M   'P 1'
#
loop_
_entity.id
_entity.type
_entity.pdbx_description
1 polymer ?
#
loop_
_entity_poly.entity_id
_entity_poly.type
_entity_poly.pdbx_seq_one_letter_code
_entity_poly.pdbx_strand_id
1 'polypeptide(L)'
;MRLFLVSQLLLVFISVLALTRAQTAPPTTTDTATTETSTAQPTPTDTATTTQAIAIATTTAWTAPPIFYPFGSAAGDTEQFENGGDTYRDVAFSTPFMFFGRMYNNTYVNNNGLLTFNQPLPEAHPYPFPTHGSEDFIAPLWTELDDIGIGRYSYQQYTNGSVLTRASQEINQYFPHKGFSASWVFVATWDYVQTSDVNVLNLHSAPAITFQVVLISGGGYSFILMNYGDCAATYYPVEAGYDTISSTDYHVIHYAFDGSYIPNLKNTSNVNVPGRWAFLVNNGTETENVIGVQLKLSSFLDLTLNENIEDVLQKIKQELVNRGASSFFEMKLRNVETDKEKNVAGRETFELITLT
;
A
#
# COMPACT_ATOMS: atom_id res chain seq x y z
N MET A 1 12.87 33.88 12.53
CA MET A 1 12.13 33.64 11.28
C MET A 1 12.98 32.69 10.44
N ARG A 2 13.36 31.51 10.95
CA ARG A 2 12.62 30.25 11.11
C ARG A 2 12.12 29.68 9.78
N LEU A 3 12.92 28.72 9.29
CA LEU A 3 12.56 27.46 8.62
C LEU A 3 11.30 27.52 7.75
N PHE A 4 11.46 27.78 6.45
CA PHE A 4 10.66 27.25 5.35
C PHE A 4 11.47 27.50 4.06
N LEU A 5 11.46 26.54 3.13
CA LEU A 5 12.26 26.46 1.89
C LEU A 5 13.63 25.76 1.98
N VAL A 6 13.65 24.47 2.35
CA VAL A 6 14.60 23.52 1.73
C VAL A 6 13.87 22.18 1.56
N SER A 7 12.92 22.08 0.61
CA SER A 7 12.23 20.82 0.32
C SER A 7 12.01 20.54 -1.17
N GLN A 8 12.70 21.26 -2.06
CA GLN A 8 12.67 20.94 -3.49
C GLN A 8 14.07 21.12 -4.06
N LEU A 9 14.83 20.03 -4.14
CA LEU A 9 15.92 19.77 -5.11
C LEU A 9 16.78 18.62 -4.58
N LEU A 10 16.31 17.38 -4.76
CA LEU A 10 17.19 16.22 -4.82
C LEU A 10 16.60 15.23 -5.84
N LEU A 11 16.79 15.55 -7.13
CA LEU A 11 16.64 14.54 -8.19
C LEU A 11 17.86 13.61 -8.10
N VAL A 12 17.70 12.42 -7.53
CA VAL A 12 18.72 11.38 -7.59
C VAL A 12 18.46 10.51 -8.82
N PHE A 13 19.19 10.75 -9.89
CA PHE A 13 19.28 9.82 -11.02
C PHE A 13 20.22 8.66 -10.64
N ILE A 14 19.66 7.50 -10.29
CA ILE A 14 20.44 6.26 -10.23
C ILE A 14 20.37 5.60 -11.62
N SER A 15 21.42 5.80 -12.41
CA SER A 15 21.65 5.14 -13.68
C SER A 15 22.01 3.67 -13.45
N VAL A 16 21.06 2.74 -13.57
CA VAL A 16 21.38 1.31 -13.70
C VAL A 16 21.45 0.97 -15.18
N LEU A 17 22.69 0.80 -15.65
CA LEU A 17 23.02 0.21 -16.94
C LEU A 17 22.62 -1.28 -16.94
N ALA A 18 21.56 -1.63 -17.67
CA ALA A 18 21.36 -2.97 -18.21
C ALA A 18 20.67 -2.87 -19.59
N LEU A 19 21.54 -2.89 -20.61
CA LEU A 19 21.36 -3.25 -22.03
C LEU A 19 19.94 -3.58 -22.57
N THR A 20 19.44 -2.63 -23.36
CA THR A 20 18.91 -2.77 -24.74
C THR A 20 18.68 -4.15 -25.37
N ARG A 21 17.45 -4.41 -25.83
CA ARG A 21 17.02 -4.41 -27.26
C ARG A 21 15.52 -4.80 -27.34
N ALA A 22 14.67 -3.86 -27.75
CA ALA A 22 14.15 -3.72 -29.12
C ALA A 22 13.00 -4.70 -29.42
N GLN A 23 11.78 -4.23 -29.68
CA GLN A 23 11.39 -3.80 -31.03
C GLN A 23 9.95 -3.27 -31.07
N THR A 24 9.82 -2.14 -31.75
CA THR A 24 8.62 -1.49 -32.26
C THR A 24 7.87 -2.33 -33.30
N ALA A 25 6.53 -2.27 -33.31
CA ALA A 25 5.71 -2.36 -34.52
C ALA A 25 4.31 -1.70 -34.31
N PRO A 26 3.67 -1.16 -35.37
CA PRO A 26 2.65 -0.09 -35.34
C PRO A 26 1.18 -0.60 -35.46
N PRO A 27 0.15 0.28 -35.36
CA PRO A 27 -1.24 -0.13 -35.32
C PRO A 27 -1.77 -0.44 -36.74
N THR A 28 -2.62 -1.47 -36.84
CA THR A 28 -3.39 -1.74 -38.07
C THR A 28 -4.80 -1.20 -37.90
N THR A 29 -5.11 -0.14 -38.64
CA THR A 29 -6.46 0.31 -38.95
C THR A 29 -7.07 -0.58 -40.03
N THR A 30 -8.36 -0.86 -39.95
CA THR A 30 -9.15 -1.23 -41.13
C THR A 30 -10.53 -0.60 -40.99
N ASP A 31 -10.68 0.52 -41.71
CA ASP A 31 -11.95 1.06 -42.13
C ASP A 31 -12.64 0.08 -43.09
N THR A 32 -13.96 -0.09 -42.95
CA THR A 32 -14.81 -0.39 -44.09
C THR A 32 -16.14 0.32 -43.90
N ALA A 33 -16.24 1.49 -44.52
CA ALA A 33 -17.48 2.15 -44.87
C ALA A 33 -18.01 1.59 -46.20
N THR A 34 -19.34 1.57 -46.35
CA THR A 34 -20.19 1.66 -47.58
C THR A 34 -21.45 0.79 -47.38
N THR A 35 -22.68 1.14 -47.76
CA THR A 35 -23.31 2.33 -48.35
C THR A 35 -24.82 2.16 -48.12
N GLU A 36 -25.51 3.27 -47.89
CA GLU A 36 -26.96 3.38 -47.85
C GLU A 36 -27.62 2.99 -49.19
N THR A 37 -28.79 2.34 -49.15
CA THR A 37 -29.75 2.49 -50.25
C THR A 37 -31.18 2.48 -49.71
N SER A 38 -31.80 3.65 -49.87
CA SER A 38 -33.21 3.96 -49.65
C SER A 38 -34.11 3.22 -50.65
N THR A 39 -35.21 2.62 -50.17
CA THR A 39 -36.49 2.56 -50.88
C THR A 39 -37.65 2.46 -49.87
N ALA A 40 -38.74 3.17 -50.16
CA ALA A 40 -39.87 3.44 -49.27
C ALA A 40 -41.06 2.48 -49.48
N GLN A 41 -41.69 2.10 -48.35
CA GLN A 41 -43.13 1.77 -48.05
C GLN A 41 -43.95 0.82 -48.97
N PRO A 42 -44.93 0.03 -48.42
CA PRO A 42 -46.06 0.54 -47.62
C PRO A 42 -46.39 -0.21 -46.32
N THR A 43 -47.04 0.52 -45.42
CA THR A 43 -47.66 0.13 -44.15
C THR A 43 -48.74 -0.93 -44.27
N PRO A 44 -48.78 -1.92 -43.36
CA PRO A 44 -50.02 -2.44 -42.83
C PRO A 44 -50.13 -2.18 -41.32
N THR A 45 -51.26 -1.60 -40.94
CA THR A 45 -51.69 -1.43 -39.55
C THR A 45 -51.91 -2.80 -38.93
N ASP A 46 -51.05 -3.19 -37.99
CA ASP A 46 -51.31 -4.34 -37.12
C ASP A 46 -51.10 -3.94 -35.66
N THR A 47 -52.14 -4.15 -34.86
CA THR A 47 -52.22 -3.76 -33.46
C THR A 47 -51.45 -4.80 -32.64
N ALA A 48 -50.13 -4.63 -32.51
CA ALA A 48 -49.32 -5.43 -31.63
C ALA A 48 -49.32 -4.80 -30.22
N THR A 49 -49.89 -5.52 -29.26
CA THR A 49 -49.73 -5.24 -27.84
C THR A 49 -48.27 -5.47 -27.47
N THR A 50 -47.46 -4.41 -27.49
CA THR A 50 -46.06 -4.46 -27.02
C THR A 50 -46.06 -4.68 -25.52
N THR A 51 -45.94 -5.93 -25.10
CA THR A 51 -45.45 -6.24 -23.75
C THR A 51 -43.98 -5.81 -23.74
N GLN A 52 -43.70 -4.62 -23.23
CA GLN A 52 -42.32 -4.24 -22.92
C GLN A 52 -41.84 -5.23 -21.85
N ALA A 53 -41.03 -6.20 -22.27
CA ALA A 53 -40.20 -6.93 -21.35
C ALA A 53 -39.27 -5.91 -20.69
N ILE A 54 -39.52 -5.61 -19.41
CA ILE A 54 -38.56 -4.89 -18.59
C ILE A 54 -37.30 -5.77 -18.60
N ALA A 55 -36.26 -5.32 -19.30
CA ALA A 55 -34.96 -5.92 -19.16
C ALA A 55 -34.55 -5.72 -17.70
N ILE A 56 -34.66 -6.77 -16.89
CA ILE A 56 -34.06 -6.78 -15.56
C ILE A 56 -32.57 -6.67 -15.83
N ALA A 57 -31.99 -5.50 -15.59
CA ALA A 57 -30.55 -5.33 -15.59
C ALA A 57 -30.01 -6.32 -14.56
N THR A 58 -29.38 -7.39 -15.04
CA THR A 58 -28.61 -8.27 -14.16
C THR A 58 -27.43 -7.45 -13.67
N THR A 59 -27.55 -6.86 -12.49
CA THR A 59 -26.42 -6.24 -11.81
C THR A 59 -25.42 -7.36 -11.53
N THR A 60 -24.32 -7.39 -12.28
CA THR A 60 -23.20 -8.28 -11.97
C THR A 60 -22.78 -7.98 -10.53
N ALA A 61 -22.80 -8.99 -9.67
CA ALA A 61 -22.35 -8.82 -8.30
C ALA A 61 -20.90 -8.34 -8.32
N TRP A 62 -20.61 -7.26 -7.59
CA TRP A 62 -19.24 -6.80 -7.40
C TRP A 62 -18.40 -7.95 -6.83
N THR A 63 -17.17 -8.06 -7.32
CA THR A 63 -16.23 -9.09 -6.90
C THR A 63 -14.92 -8.41 -6.51
N ALA A 64 -14.43 -8.71 -5.32
CA ALA A 64 -13.17 -8.17 -4.85
C ALA A 64 -12.01 -8.52 -5.82
N PRO A 65 -11.00 -7.64 -5.94
CA PRO A 65 -9.84 -7.92 -6.78
C PRO A 65 -9.17 -9.25 -6.40
N PRO A 66 -8.63 -10.02 -7.37
CA PRO A 66 -8.01 -11.33 -7.10
C PRO A 66 -6.86 -11.32 -6.09
N ILE A 67 -6.24 -10.16 -5.86
CA ILE A 67 -5.19 -10.00 -4.85
C ILE A 67 -5.75 -10.13 -3.42
N PHE A 68 -7.04 -9.85 -3.18
CA PHE A 68 -7.60 -9.95 -1.83
C PHE A 68 -7.58 -11.39 -1.33
N TYR A 69 -7.23 -11.55 -0.05
CA TYR A 69 -7.47 -12.76 0.71
C TYR A 69 -8.97 -12.87 1.00
N PRO A 70 -9.54 -14.09 1.15
CA PRO A 70 -10.94 -14.25 1.48
C PRO A 70 -11.34 -13.41 2.70
N PHE A 71 -12.46 -12.71 2.60
CA PHE A 71 -12.99 -11.87 3.67
C PHE A 71 -14.52 -11.85 3.68
N GLY A 72 -15.08 -11.31 4.76
CA GLY A 72 -16.51 -11.18 4.99
C GLY A 72 -17.16 -12.46 5.51
N SER A 73 -18.46 -12.36 5.82
CA SER A 73 -19.23 -13.46 6.43
C SER A 73 -19.14 -14.80 5.68
N ALA A 74 -19.01 -14.79 4.35
CA ALA A 74 -18.88 -16.02 3.55
C ALA A 74 -17.51 -16.71 3.71
N ALA A 75 -16.47 -15.96 4.07
CA ALA A 75 -15.15 -16.50 4.41
C ALA A 75 -15.05 -16.96 5.89
N GLY A 76 -16.06 -16.63 6.70
CA GLY A 76 -16.11 -16.96 8.13
C GLY A 76 -15.58 -15.84 9.04
N ASP A 77 -15.41 -14.63 8.52
CA ASP A 77 -14.88 -13.50 9.30
C ASP A 77 -15.84 -13.08 10.42
N THR A 78 -15.25 -12.53 11.49
CA THR A 78 -16.00 -11.64 12.39
C THR A 78 -16.19 -10.30 11.68
N GLU A 79 -17.43 -9.85 11.54
CA GLU A 79 -17.79 -8.66 10.77
C GLU A 79 -18.48 -7.63 11.67
N GLN A 80 -18.11 -6.36 11.53
CA GLN A 80 -18.71 -5.23 12.22
C GLN A 80 -19.25 -4.26 11.18
N PHE A 81 -20.53 -3.90 11.31
CA PHE A 81 -21.13 -2.86 10.50
C PHE A 81 -20.90 -1.49 11.15
N GLU A 82 -20.53 -0.50 10.36
CA GLU A 82 -20.24 0.86 10.80
C GLU A 82 -21.06 1.88 10.00
N ASN A 83 -21.61 2.87 10.70
CA ASN A 83 -22.46 3.92 10.13
C ASN A 83 -22.33 5.29 10.84
N GLY A 84 -21.16 5.57 11.40
CA GLY A 84 -20.80 6.90 11.91
C GLY A 84 -20.29 6.92 13.35
N GLY A 85 -19.80 5.80 13.89
CA GLY A 85 -19.15 5.73 15.17
C GLY A 85 -17.66 5.41 15.06
N ASP A 86 -16.86 6.06 15.89
CA ASP A 86 -15.48 5.66 16.15
C ASP A 86 -15.44 4.37 16.98
N THR A 87 -15.05 3.25 16.36
CA THR A 87 -15.04 1.94 17.03
C THR A 87 -13.76 1.17 16.80
N TYR A 88 -13.40 0.36 17.79
CA TYR A 88 -12.32 -0.61 17.65
C TYR A 88 -12.70 -1.97 18.25
N ARG A 89 -11.97 -3.01 17.86
CA ARG A 89 -12.05 -4.36 18.44
C ARG A 89 -10.67 -4.82 18.86
N ASP A 90 -10.53 -5.19 20.13
CA ASP A 90 -9.36 -5.95 20.60
C ASP A 90 -9.48 -7.39 20.11
N VAL A 91 -8.51 -7.81 19.29
CA VAL A 91 -8.48 -9.12 18.67
C VAL A 91 -7.24 -9.86 19.12
N ALA A 92 -7.44 -10.86 19.99
CA ALA A 92 -6.37 -11.75 20.43
C ALA A 92 -5.87 -12.62 19.28
N PHE A 93 -4.57 -12.67 19.06
CA PHE A 93 -3.93 -13.55 18.10
C PHE A 93 -3.81 -14.98 18.63
N SER A 94 -4.09 -15.97 17.79
CA SER A 94 -3.86 -17.38 18.13
C SER A 94 -2.37 -17.73 18.17
N THR A 95 -1.54 -16.95 17.46
CA THR A 95 -0.09 -17.05 17.42
C THR A 95 0.49 -15.64 17.55
N PRO A 96 1.46 -15.39 18.45
CA PRO A 96 2.06 -14.08 18.57
C PRO A 96 2.66 -13.57 17.25
N PHE A 97 2.49 -12.29 16.93
CA PHE A 97 3.02 -11.65 15.74
C PHE A 97 4.25 -10.80 16.08
N MET A 98 5.34 -10.97 15.34
CA MET A 98 6.54 -10.15 15.48
C MET A 98 6.40 -8.91 14.59
N PHE A 99 6.42 -7.73 15.20
CA PHE A 99 6.47 -6.45 14.51
C PHE A 99 7.68 -5.66 15.01
N PHE A 100 8.67 -5.52 14.14
CA PHE A 100 9.93 -4.84 14.38
C PHE A 100 10.63 -5.18 15.71
N GLY A 101 10.80 -6.48 16.00
CA GLY A 101 11.45 -6.95 17.23
C GLY A 101 10.57 -6.96 18.48
N ARG A 102 9.31 -6.50 18.38
CA ARG A 102 8.30 -6.58 19.44
C ARG A 102 7.29 -7.68 19.12
N MET A 103 6.97 -8.48 20.13
CA MET A 103 6.01 -9.57 20.01
C MET A 103 4.65 -9.12 20.55
N TYR A 104 3.61 -9.24 19.73
CA TYR A 104 2.24 -8.88 20.08
C TYR A 104 1.34 -10.10 20.13
N ASN A 105 0.47 -10.16 21.15
CA ASN A 105 -0.51 -11.23 21.33
C ASN A 105 -1.92 -10.81 20.90
N ASN A 106 -2.11 -9.54 20.54
CA ASN A 106 -3.37 -8.98 20.08
C ASN A 106 -3.11 -7.75 19.20
N THR A 107 -4.18 -7.26 18.59
CA THR A 107 -4.22 -5.97 17.90
C THR A 107 -5.58 -5.31 18.13
N TYR A 108 -5.62 -3.99 18.08
CA TYR A 108 -6.86 -3.23 18.00
C TYR A 108 -7.14 -2.93 16.54
N VAL A 109 -8.21 -3.52 16.01
CA VAL A 109 -8.72 -3.22 14.67
C VAL A 109 -9.66 -2.03 14.78
N ASN A 110 -9.24 -0.88 14.27
CA ASN A 110 -10.03 0.34 14.25
C ASN A 110 -10.82 0.44 12.94
N ASN A 111 -12.08 0.90 13.01
CA ASN A 111 -13.00 1.04 11.87
C ASN A 111 -12.49 1.98 10.77
N ASN A 112 -11.59 2.90 11.10
CA ASN A 112 -10.99 3.90 10.22
C ASN A 112 -9.68 3.43 9.54
N GLY A 113 -9.48 2.11 9.43
CA GLY A 113 -8.42 1.54 8.58
C GLY A 113 -7.05 1.47 9.25
N LEU A 114 -7.02 1.35 10.57
CA LEU A 114 -5.81 1.34 11.38
C LEU A 114 -5.75 0.10 12.28
N LEU A 115 -4.56 -0.50 12.35
CA LEU A 115 -4.18 -1.43 13.41
C LEU A 115 -3.21 -0.77 14.38
N THR A 116 -3.48 -0.94 15.68
CA THR A 116 -2.54 -0.64 16.75
C THR A 116 -2.36 -1.87 17.64
N PHE A 117 -1.34 -1.88 18.49
CA PHE A 117 -1.00 -3.06 19.27
C PHE A 117 -0.94 -2.81 20.77
N ASN A 118 -0.32 -1.69 21.17
CA ASN A 118 -0.02 -1.38 22.56
C ASN A 118 -1.23 -0.83 23.30
N GLN A 119 -2.05 -0.05 22.59
CA GLN A 119 -3.24 0.61 23.11
C GLN A 119 -4.22 0.92 21.96
N PRO A 120 -5.54 0.97 22.23
CA PRO A 120 -6.49 1.43 21.23
C PRO A 120 -6.32 2.93 20.97
N LEU A 121 -6.66 3.34 19.75
CA LEU A 121 -6.78 4.74 19.36
C LEU A 121 -8.24 5.00 18.96
N PRO A 122 -9.05 5.61 19.85
CA PRO A 122 -10.47 5.84 19.60
C PRO A 122 -10.73 7.07 18.72
N GLU A 123 -9.96 8.16 18.83
CA GLU A 123 -10.01 9.28 17.88
C GLU A 123 -8.96 9.02 16.80
N ALA A 124 -9.39 8.92 15.54
CA ALA A 124 -8.55 8.39 14.48
C ALA A 124 -8.47 9.30 13.25
N HIS A 125 -8.22 10.59 13.48
CA HIS A 125 -7.75 11.49 12.42
C HIS A 125 -6.32 11.16 12.03
N PRO A 126 -6.03 10.91 10.74
CA PRO A 126 -4.67 10.60 10.31
C PRO A 126 -3.70 11.74 10.59
N TYR A 127 -2.52 11.36 11.08
CA TYR A 127 -1.35 12.22 11.15
C TYR A 127 -0.18 11.59 10.39
N PRO A 128 0.76 12.40 9.87
CA PRO A 128 1.80 11.91 8.99
C PRO A 128 2.79 11.00 9.72
N PHE A 129 3.18 9.91 9.08
CA PHE A 129 4.36 9.15 9.50
C PHE A 129 5.65 9.84 9.00
N PRO A 130 6.76 9.83 9.77
CA PRO A 130 6.90 9.25 11.10
C PRO A 130 6.24 10.11 12.19
N THR A 131 5.66 9.44 13.18
CA THR A 131 4.92 10.02 14.32
C THR A 131 5.84 10.37 15.48
N HIS A 132 6.98 9.68 15.59
CA HIS A 132 7.85 9.65 16.77
C HIS A 132 7.08 9.34 18.08
N GLY A 133 5.97 8.61 17.96
CA GLY A 133 5.04 8.30 19.04
C GLY A 133 5.44 7.11 19.92
N SER A 134 4.49 6.69 20.75
CA SER A 134 4.63 5.57 21.69
C SER A 134 3.90 4.30 21.24
N GLU A 135 3.41 4.29 20.01
CA GLU A 135 2.58 3.24 19.45
C GLU A 135 3.25 2.62 18.21
N ASP A 136 2.99 1.33 18.00
CA ASP A 136 3.22 0.68 16.72
C ASP A 136 1.93 0.74 15.88
N PHE A 137 2.05 1.20 14.64
CA PHE A 137 0.96 1.43 13.69
C PHE A 137 1.12 0.56 12.45
N ILE A 138 0.02 -0.04 12.00
CA ILE A 138 -0.12 -0.52 10.62
C ILE A 138 -1.39 0.10 10.05
N ALA A 139 -1.22 1.05 9.13
CA ALA A 139 -2.28 1.78 8.48
C ALA A 139 -2.36 1.36 7.01
N PRO A 140 -3.04 0.26 6.63
CA PRO A 140 -3.26 -0.02 5.21
C PRO A 140 -3.93 1.16 4.51
N LEU A 141 -4.90 1.82 5.14
CA LEU A 141 -5.47 3.09 4.70
C LEU A 141 -6.18 3.76 5.88
N TRP A 142 -5.50 4.62 6.61
CA TRP A 142 -6.06 5.32 7.75
C TRP A 142 -6.72 6.63 7.29
N THR A 143 -8.04 6.76 7.49
CA THR A 143 -8.87 7.94 7.16
C THR A 143 -10.23 7.88 7.86
N GLU A 144 -11.02 8.96 7.80
CA GLU A 144 -12.36 9.08 8.41
C GLU A 144 -13.44 8.28 7.64
N LEU A 145 -13.35 6.95 7.62
CA LEU A 145 -14.25 6.08 6.86
C LEU A 145 -15.69 6.13 7.35
N ASP A 146 -15.90 6.26 8.66
CA ASP A 146 -17.21 6.36 9.30
C ASP A 146 -17.95 7.67 8.97
N ASP A 147 -17.22 8.72 8.67
CA ASP A 147 -17.72 10.02 8.24
C ASP A 147 -18.02 10.09 6.73
N ILE A 148 -17.39 9.21 5.94
CA ILE A 148 -17.50 9.17 4.48
C ILE A 148 -18.75 8.41 4.01
N GLY A 149 -19.27 7.48 4.81
CA GLY A 149 -20.44 6.68 4.45
C GLY A 149 -20.70 5.51 5.40
N ILE A 150 -21.20 4.41 4.84
CA ILE A 150 -21.46 3.18 5.59
C ILE A 150 -20.54 2.06 5.09
N GLY A 151 -20.19 1.16 5.98
CA GLY A 151 -19.29 0.08 5.62
C GLY A 151 -19.25 -1.04 6.62
N ARG A 152 -18.33 -1.96 6.35
CA ARG A 152 -18.00 -3.06 7.22
C ARG A 152 -16.50 -3.14 7.38
N TYR A 153 -16.05 -3.46 8.58
CA TYR A 153 -14.72 -4.01 8.76
C TYR A 153 -14.83 -5.45 9.28
N SER A 154 -14.04 -6.33 8.70
CA SER A 154 -14.05 -7.76 9.01
C SER A 154 -12.64 -8.25 9.29
N TYR A 155 -12.54 -9.29 10.11
CA TYR A 155 -11.25 -9.91 10.39
C TYR A 155 -11.37 -11.41 10.69
N GLN A 156 -10.31 -12.14 10.35
CA GLN A 156 -10.20 -13.58 10.54
C GLN A 156 -8.74 -14.01 10.65
N GLN A 157 -8.50 -15.15 11.32
CA GLN A 157 -7.18 -15.78 11.36
C GLN A 157 -7.24 -17.20 10.79
N TYR A 158 -6.13 -17.62 10.20
CA TYR A 158 -5.95 -18.90 9.55
C TYR A 158 -4.69 -19.58 10.09
N THR A 159 -4.84 -20.82 10.58
CA THR A 159 -3.74 -21.69 11.06
C THR A 159 -3.62 -22.97 10.25
N ASN A 160 -4.51 -23.20 9.28
CA ASN A 160 -4.47 -24.28 8.31
C ASN A 160 -5.21 -23.88 7.01
N GLY A 161 -5.10 -24.71 5.97
CA GLY A 161 -5.86 -24.56 4.72
C GLY A 161 -5.16 -23.74 3.63
N SER A 162 -5.91 -23.48 2.55
CA SER A 162 -5.39 -22.89 1.31
C SER A 162 -4.85 -21.47 1.48
N VAL A 163 -5.31 -20.73 2.49
CA VAL A 163 -4.83 -19.38 2.80
C VAL A 163 -3.34 -19.38 3.16
N LEU A 164 -2.86 -20.34 3.97
CA LEU A 164 -1.44 -20.43 4.29
C LEU A 164 -0.61 -20.92 3.11
N THR A 165 -1.17 -21.80 2.27
CA THR A 165 -0.52 -22.22 1.02
C THR A 165 -0.30 -21.02 0.10
N ARG A 166 -1.33 -20.20 -0.09
CA ARG A 166 -1.26 -18.96 -0.88
C ARG A 166 -0.23 -18.00 -0.29
N ALA A 167 -0.31 -17.71 1.01
CA ALA A 167 0.64 -16.82 1.69
C ALA A 167 2.09 -17.30 1.54
N SER A 168 2.33 -18.61 1.68
CA SER A 168 3.66 -19.19 1.48
C SER A 168 4.16 -18.99 0.05
N GLN A 169 3.31 -19.21 -0.95
CA GLN A 169 3.68 -19.05 -2.36
C GLN A 169 3.98 -17.59 -2.70
N GLU A 170 3.09 -16.67 -2.31
CA GLU A 170 3.23 -15.23 -2.57
C GLU A 170 4.47 -14.65 -1.88
N ILE A 171 4.70 -14.98 -0.60
CA ILE A 171 5.90 -14.50 0.11
C ILE A 171 7.19 -15.04 -0.51
N ASN A 172 7.25 -16.31 -0.90
CA ASN A 172 8.44 -16.84 -1.58
C ASN A 172 8.65 -16.23 -2.98
N GLN A 173 7.60 -15.74 -3.63
CA GLN A 173 7.71 -15.01 -4.88
C GLN A 173 8.30 -13.60 -4.65
N TYR A 174 7.85 -12.89 -3.61
CA TYR A 174 8.28 -11.52 -3.33
C TYR A 174 9.63 -11.45 -2.61
N PHE A 175 9.93 -12.44 -1.76
CA PHE A 175 11.13 -12.54 -0.95
C PHE A 175 11.83 -13.88 -1.24
N PRO A 176 12.48 -14.01 -2.41
CA PRO A 176 13.13 -15.27 -2.80
C PRO A 176 14.26 -15.62 -1.83
N HIS A 177 14.60 -16.92 -1.77
CA HIS A 177 15.68 -17.49 -0.95
C HIS A 177 15.42 -17.61 0.56
N LYS A 178 14.26 -17.19 1.08
CA LYS A 178 13.90 -17.39 2.49
C LYS A 178 13.43 -18.82 2.80
N GLY A 179 12.92 -19.56 1.82
CA GLY A 179 12.34 -20.88 2.04
C GLY A 179 11.14 -20.82 3.00
N PHE A 180 10.35 -19.76 2.90
CA PHE A 180 9.32 -19.42 3.87
C PHE A 180 8.13 -20.39 3.80
N SER A 181 7.56 -20.71 4.96
CA SER A 181 6.29 -21.42 5.07
C SER A 181 5.44 -20.74 6.15
N ALA A 182 4.26 -20.24 5.75
CA ALA A 182 3.34 -19.62 6.67
C ALA A 182 2.76 -20.68 7.62
N SER A 183 2.75 -20.36 8.92
CA SER A 183 2.05 -21.12 9.96
C SER A 183 0.87 -20.36 10.56
N TRP A 184 0.77 -19.06 10.29
CA TRP A 184 -0.34 -18.22 10.73
C TRP A 184 -0.55 -17.04 9.76
N VAL A 185 -1.82 -16.72 9.51
CA VAL A 185 -2.24 -15.55 8.72
C VAL A 185 -3.40 -14.86 9.44
N PHE A 186 -3.33 -13.56 9.60
CA PHE A 186 -4.45 -12.71 10.02
C PHE A 186 -4.83 -11.78 8.88
N VAL A 187 -6.11 -11.68 8.58
CA VAL A 187 -6.67 -10.82 7.54
C VAL A 187 -7.62 -9.84 8.21
N ALA A 188 -7.47 -8.55 7.94
CA ALA A 188 -8.47 -7.54 8.24
C ALA A 188 -8.80 -6.74 6.98
N THR A 189 -10.08 -6.56 6.70
CA THR A 189 -10.60 -5.88 5.50
C THR A 189 -11.58 -4.79 5.92
N TRP A 190 -11.50 -3.64 5.27
CA TRP A 190 -12.46 -2.56 5.35
C TRP A 190 -13.12 -2.41 4.00
N ASP A 191 -14.45 -2.40 3.98
CA ASP A 191 -15.28 -2.30 2.78
C ASP A 191 -16.40 -1.29 3.01
N TYR A 192 -16.18 -0.07 2.49
CA TYR A 192 -17.04 1.10 2.69
C TYR A 192 -17.56 1.61 1.36
N VAL A 193 -18.75 2.20 1.40
CA VAL A 193 -19.37 2.85 0.25
C VAL A 193 -19.85 4.24 0.66
N GLN A 194 -19.61 5.23 -0.20
CA GLN A 194 -19.96 6.65 -0.01
C GLN A 194 -21.47 6.88 -0.16
N THR A 195 -22.24 6.36 0.80
CA THR A 195 -23.70 6.39 0.82
C THR A 195 -24.20 6.21 2.25
N SER A 196 -25.47 6.55 2.49
CA SER A 196 -26.20 6.17 3.70
C SER A 196 -27.23 5.05 3.44
N ASP A 197 -27.38 4.59 2.20
CA ASP A 197 -28.31 3.52 1.81
C ASP A 197 -27.64 2.13 1.87
N VAL A 198 -28.10 1.30 2.81
CA VAL A 198 -27.59 -0.08 3.00
C VAL A 198 -27.76 -0.98 1.77
N ASN A 199 -28.75 -0.70 0.91
CA ASN A 199 -28.93 -1.48 -0.32
C ASN A 199 -27.80 -1.20 -1.31
N VAL A 200 -27.31 0.04 -1.35
CA VAL A 200 -26.19 0.46 -2.20
C VAL A 200 -24.88 -0.17 -1.73
N LEU A 201 -24.67 -0.32 -0.41
CA LEU A 201 -23.54 -1.06 0.15
C LEU A 201 -23.54 -2.53 -0.30
N ASN A 202 -24.67 -3.23 -0.15
CA ASN A 202 -24.76 -4.65 -0.52
C ASN A 202 -24.61 -4.91 -2.03
N LEU A 203 -24.92 -3.91 -2.85
CA LEU A 203 -24.73 -3.94 -4.31
C LEU A 203 -23.38 -3.36 -4.76
N HIS A 204 -22.63 -2.75 -3.83
CA HIS A 204 -21.38 -2.02 -4.10
C HIS A 204 -21.53 -1.02 -5.28
N SER A 205 -22.68 -0.32 -5.32
CA SER A 205 -23.12 0.41 -6.54
C SER A 205 -22.90 1.94 -6.46
N ALA A 206 -22.07 2.40 -5.53
CA ALA A 206 -21.64 3.79 -5.39
C ALA A 206 -20.11 3.81 -5.16
N PRO A 207 -19.45 4.99 -5.18
CA PRO A 207 -18.01 5.07 -4.97
C PRO A 207 -17.61 4.34 -3.68
N ALA A 208 -16.70 3.38 -3.81
CA ALA A 208 -16.35 2.47 -2.73
C ALA A 208 -14.87 2.57 -2.36
N ILE A 209 -14.59 2.27 -1.09
CA ILE A 209 -13.26 2.20 -0.51
C ILE A 209 -13.12 0.81 0.13
N THR A 210 -12.40 -0.07 -0.55
CA THR A 210 -12.14 -1.45 -0.13
C THR A 210 -10.64 -1.71 -0.11
N PHE A 211 -10.12 -2.06 1.06
CA PHE A 211 -8.70 -2.35 1.27
C PHE A 211 -8.52 -3.41 2.37
N GLN A 212 -7.35 -4.03 2.40
CA GLN A 212 -7.07 -5.14 3.30
C GLN A 212 -5.62 -5.08 3.80
N VAL A 213 -5.42 -5.46 5.05
CA VAL A 213 -4.11 -5.81 5.61
C VAL A 213 -4.06 -7.31 5.90
N VAL A 214 -2.92 -7.92 5.62
CA VAL A 214 -2.66 -9.33 5.89
C VAL A 214 -1.37 -9.44 6.68
N LEU A 215 -1.45 -9.90 7.92
CA LEU A 215 -0.29 -10.23 8.75
C LEU A 215 0.02 -11.72 8.56
N ILE A 216 1.27 -12.05 8.22
CA ILE A 216 1.67 -13.41 7.90
C ILE A 216 2.88 -13.77 8.76
N SER A 217 2.86 -14.91 9.44
CA SER A 217 4.02 -15.38 10.22
C SER A 217 4.30 -16.87 10.03
N GLY A 218 5.58 -17.23 10.20
CA GLY A 218 6.06 -18.62 10.11
C GLY A 218 7.58 -18.71 10.09
N GLY A 219 8.13 -19.74 10.73
CA GLY A 219 9.57 -20.02 10.71
C GLY A 219 10.47 -18.87 11.22
N GLY A 220 9.96 -18.00 12.10
CA GLY A 220 10.69 -16.81 12.61
C GLY A 220 10.56 -15.55 11.73
N TYR A 221 9.83 -15.63 10.62
CA TYR A 221 9.50 -14.49 9.78
C TYR A 221 8.12 -13.93 10.09
N SER A 222 7.94 -12.65 9.78
CA SER A 222 6.68 -11.92 9.89
C SER A 222 6.63 -10.92 8.76
N PHE A 223 5.51 -10.89 8.06
CA PHE A 223 5.28 -10.04 6.89
C PHE A 223 3.96 -9.31 7.02
N ILE A 224 3.87 -8.16 6.36
CA ILE A 224 2.63 -7.42 6.14
C ILE A 224 2.39 -7.37 4.64
N LEU A 225 1.19 -7.74 4.21
CA LEU A 225 0.68 -7.35 2.89
C LEU A 225 -0.41 -6.29 3.06
N MET A 226 -0.42 -5.29 2.19
CA MET A 226 -1.52 -4.34 2.05
C MET A 226 -2.07 -4.45 0.63
N ASN A 227 -3.39 -4.61 0.52
CA ASN A 227 -4.09 -4.81 -0.75
C ASN A 227 -5.14 -3.71 -0.94
N TYR A 228 -5.14 -3.10 -2.12
CA TYR A 228 -6.04 -2.01 -2.48
C TYR A 228 -6.95 -2.42 -3.62
N GLY A 229 -8.26 -2.24 -3.43
CA GLY A 229 -9.28 -2.49 -4.44
C GLY A 229 -9.83 -1.20 -5.02
N ASP A 230 -11.16 -1.08 -5.02
CA ASP A 230 -11.77 0.21 -5.31
C ASP A 230 -11.43 1.17 -4.16
N CYS A 231 -10.79 2.29 -4.46
CA CYS A 231 -10.44 3.31 -3.47
C CYS A 231 -10.94 4.65 -4.00
N ALA A 232 -12.24 4.93 -3.87
CA ALA A 232 -12.83 6.20 -4.26
C ALA A 232 -12.18 7.37 -3.53
N ALA A 233 -12.06 8.52 -4.19
CA ALA A 233 -11.51 9.73 -3.59
C ALA A 233 -12.30 10.17 -2.34
N THR A 234 -11.61 10.74 -1.36
CA THR A 234 -12.22 11.36 -0.16
C THR A 234 -11.69 12.78 0.06
N TYR A 235 -12.39 13.54 0.90
CA TYR A 235 -12.02 14.90 1.31
C TYR A 235 -11.22 14.94 2.61
N TYR A 236 -11.11 13.81 3.30
CA TYR A 236 -10.41 13.70 4.57
C TYR A 236 -8.91 13.44 4.38
N PRO A 237 -8.06 13.76 5.39
CA PRO A 237 -6.68 13.32 5.41
C PRO A 237 -6.58 11.80 5.29
N VAL A 238 -5.47 11.33 4.73
CA VAL A 238 -5.18 9.91 4.54
C VAL A 238 -3.72 9.65 4.86
N GLU A 239 -3.47 8.59 5.63
CA GLU A 239 -2.14 7.99 5.82
C GLU A 239 -2.19 6.50 5.45
N ALA A 240 -1.22 6.03 4.68
CA ALA A 240 -1.08 4.62 4.33
C ALA A 240 0.38 4.20 4.48
N GLY A 241 0.63 3.17 5.27
CA GLY A 241 1.97 2.76 5.65
C GLY A 241 2.04 2.05 7.00
N TYR A 242 3.20 2.10 7.62
CA TYR A 242 3.40 1.68 9.01
C TYR A 242 4.42 2.59 9.69
N ASP A 243 4.34 2.64 11.01
CA ASP A 243 5.30 3.34 11.86
C ASP A 243 5.45 2.58 13.16
N THR A 244 6.63 2.68 13.77
CA THR A 244 6.94 1.99 15.02
C THR A 244 7.12 2.98 16.17
N ILE A 245 7.13 2.47 17.40
CA ILE A 245 7.47 3.26 18.58
C ILE A 245 8.79 4.01 18.35
N SER A 246 8.76 5.33 18.60
CA SER A 246 9.87 6.26 18.34
C SER A 246 10.31 6.35 16.87
N SER A 247 9.54 5.77 15.94
CA SER A 247 9.80 5.69 14.51
C SER A 247 11.17 5.12 14.18
N THR A 248 11.58 4.06 14.89
CA THR A 248 12.84 3.35 14.59
C THR A 248 12.80 2.72 13.19
N ASP A 249 11.60 2.34 12.76
CA ASP A 249 11.26 1.84 11.43
C ASP A 249 9.90 2.38 11.00
N TYR A 250 9.80 2.93 9.79
CA TYR A 250 8.54 3.39 9.22
C TYR A 250 8.58 3.35 7.70
N HIS A 251 7.40 3.34 7.08
CA HIS A 251 7.26 3.46 5.64
C HIS A 251 5.95 4.16 5.29
N VAL A 252 6.03 5.14 4.40
CA VAL A 252 4.88 5.88 3.86
C VAL A 252 4.62 5.42 2.44
N ILE A 253 3.49 4.74 2.23
CA ILE A 253 2.95 4.44 0.89
C ILE A 253 2.27 5.69 0.33
N HIS A 254 1.48 6.36 1.17
CA HIS A 254 0.76 7.58 0.79
C HIS A 254 0.44 8.42 2.01
N TYR A 255 0.65 9.73 1.90
CA TYR A 255 0.13 10.69 2.85
C TYR A 255 -0.41 11.91 2.09
N ALA A 256 -1.61 12.34 2.44
CA ALA A 256 -2.17 13.58 1.91
C ALA A 256 -3.20 14.18 2.88
N PHE A 257 -3.25 15.51 2.92
CA PHE A 257 -4.28 16.25 3.67
C PHE A 257 -5.65 16.22 2.98
N ASP A 258 -5.69 15.80 1.70
CA ASP A 258 -6.91 15.44 0.99
C ASP A 258 -6.74 14.05 0.37
N GLY A 259 -7.76 13.21 0.43
CA GLY A 259 -7.74 11.87 -0.11
C GLY A 259 -8.09 11.78 -1.60
N SER A 260 -7.88 12.82 -2.41
CA SER A 260 -8.25 12.81 -3.83
C SER A 260 -7.40 11.85 -4.68
N TYR A 261 -6.20 11.51 -4.21
CA TYR A 261 -5.24 10.66 -4.92
C TYR A 261 -5.22 9.20 -4.46
N ILE A 262 -6.01 8.81 -3.45
CA ILE A 262 -6.09 7.41 -3.02
C ILE A 262 -6.56 6.42 -4.11
N PRO A 263 -7.32 6.82 -5.16
CA PRO A 263 -7.60 5.93 -6.29
C PRO A 263 -6.36 5.37 -6.99
N ASN A 264 -5.19 6.00 -6.82
CA ASN A 264 -3.94 5.52 -7.41
C ASN A 264 -3.35 4.30 -6.67
N LEU A 265 -3.72 4.06 -5.42
CA LEU A 265 -3.16 2.97 -4.60
C LEU A 265 -3.36 1.59 -5.24
N LYS A 266 -4.49 1.37 -5.93
CA LYS A 266 -4.75 0.13 -6.69
C LYS A 266 -3.82 -0.12 -7.86
N ASN A 267 -3.03 0.89 -8.25
CA ASN A 267 -2.07 0.82 -9.36
C ASN A 267 -0.61 0.86 -8.89
N THR A 268 -0.33 1.18 -7.63
CA THR A 268 1.03 1.23 -7.08
C THR A 268 1.39 -0.09 -6.38
N SER A 269 2.68 -0.35 -6.23
CA SER A 269 3.20 -1.59 -5.65
C SER A 269 4.72 -1.54 -5.45
N ASN A 270 5.23 -2.22 -4.43
CA ASN A 270 6.67 -2.52 -4.28
C ASN A 270 7.08 -3.94 -4.73
N VAL A 271 6.11 -4.81 -5.06
CA VAL A 271 6.34 -6.20 -5.51
C VAL A 271 5.90 -6.49 -6.95
N ASN A 272 5.74 -5.45 -7.77
CA ASN A 272 5.24 -5.52 -9.15
C ASN A 272 3.87 -6.24 -9.31
N VAL A 273 2.98 -6.13 -8.31
CA VAL A 273 1.60 -6.60 -8.38
C VAL A 273 0.69 -5.40 -8.09
N PRO A 274 -0.03 -4.85 -9.09
CA PRO A 274 -0.84 -3.63 -8.90
C PRO A 274 -1.76 -3.72 -7.68
N GLY A 275 -1.71 -2.70 -6.82
CA GLY A 275 -2.52 -2.63 -5.63
C GLY A 275 -1.98 -3.43 -4.45
N ARG A 276 -0.78 -4.03 -4.56
CA ARG A 276 -0.17 -4.81 -3.50
C ARG A 276 1.15 -4.22 -3.02
N TRP A 277 1.24 -4.10 -1.70
CA TRP A 277 2.47 -3.78 -1.00
C TRP A 277 2.82 -4.92 -0.04
N ALA A 278 4.10 -5.26 0.05
CA ALA A 278 4.59 -6.33 0.91
C ALA A 278 5.84 -5.89 1.69
N PHE A 279 5.88 -6.18 2.98
CA PHE A 279 6.98 -5.80 3.86
C PHE A 279 7.40 -6.99 4.73
N LEU A 280 8.70 -7.18 4.89
CA LEU A 280 9.28 -8.05 5.92
C LEU A 280 9.45 -7.23 7.21
N VAL A 281 8.86 -7.68 8.32
CA VAL A 281 8.74 -6.91 9.57
C VAL A 281 9.12 -7.70 10.83
N ASN A 282 9.86 -8.81 10.68
CA ASN A 282 10.35 -9.60 11.82
C ASN A 282 11.49 -8.89 12.57
N ASN A 283 12.15 -9.56 13.52
CA ASN A 283 13.37 -9.01 14.12
C ASN A 283 14.53 -9.16 13.12
N GLY A 284 15.23 -8.07 12.79
CA GLY A 284 16.36 -7.99 11.85
C GLY A 284 17.59 -8.86 12.13
N THR A 285 17.46 -9.90 12.94
CA THR A 285 18.53 -10.83 13.34
C THR A 285 18.91 -11.84 12.25
N GLU A 286 18.50 -11.63 11.00
CA GLU A 286 19.10 -12.34 9.88
C GLU A 286 20.56 -11.89 9.77
N THR A 287 21.44 -12.71 10.33
CA THR A 287 22.91 -12.66 10.27
C THR A 287 23.44 -11.69 9.23
N GLU A 288 24.21 -10.70 9.70
CA GLU A 288 24.97 -9.69 8.95
C GLU A 288 25.36 -10.13 7.53
N ASN A 289 24.43 -10.02 6.57
CA ASN A 289 24.76 -10.01 5.17
C ASN A 289 25.14 -8.57 4.87
N VAL A 290 26.40 -8.23 5.15
CA VAL A 290 27.00 -6.95 4.76
C VAL A 290 26.97 -6.91 3.23
N ILE A 291 26.03 -6.15 2.66
CA ILE A 291 25.96 -5.88 1.23
C ILE A 291 26.64 -4.53 1.01
N GLY A 292 27.87 -4.56 0.51
CA GLY A 292 28.55 -3.35 0.09
C GLY A 292 27.86 -2.72 -1.11
N VAL A 293 27.29 -1.53 -0.94
CA VAL A 293 26.68 -0.74 -2.02
C VAL A 293 27.47 0.56 -2.17
N GLN A 294 27.97 0.82 -3.38
CA GLN A 294 28.60 2.10 -3.70
C GLN A 294 27.59 3.00 -4.43
N LEU A 295 27.32 4.18 -3.88
CA LEU A 295 26.39 5.17 -4.43
C LEU A 295 27.15 6.45 -4.75
N LYS A 296 26.92 7.03 -5.93
CA LYS A 296 27.37 8.39 -6.26
C LYS A 296 26.20 9.33 -6.09
N LEU A 297 26.34 10.32 -5.21
CA LEU A 297 25.28 11.26 -4.87
C LEU A 297 25.73 12.69 -5.17
N SER A 298 24.77 13.52 -5.57
CA SER A 298 24.96 14.96 -5.73
C SER A 298 24.18 15.66 -4.63
N SER A 299 24.87 16.40 -3.77
CA SER A 299 24.27 17.11 -2.64
C SER A 299 24.66 18.58 -2.66
N PHE A 300 23.72 19.44 -2.27
CA PHE A 300 23.98 20.86 -1.98
C PHE A 300 24.44 21.08 -0.53
N LEU A 301 24.36 20.05 0.31
CA LEU A 301 24.89 20.04 1.67
C LEU A 301 26.34 19.57 1.65
N ASP A 302 27.16 20.17 2.51
CA ASP A 302 28.51 19.70 2.81
C ASP A 302 28.41 18.43 3.66
N LEU A 303 28.60 17.24 3.06
CA LEU A 303 28.53 15.97 3.78
C LEU A 303 29.86 15.63 4.48
N THR A 304 30.77 16.60 4.64
CA THR A 304 31.83 16.47 5.67
C THR A 304 31.30 16.76 7.08
N LEU A 305 30.10 17.33 7.19
CA LEU A 305 29.40 17.56 8.46
C LEU A 305 28.55 16.34 8.84
N ASN A 306 28.72 15.84 10.07
CA ASN A 306 28.08 14.60 10.53
C ASN A 306 26.53 14.65 10.50
N GLU A 307 25.93 15.79 10.90
CA GLU A 307 24.47 15.97 10.88
C GLU A 307 23.90 15.81 9.45
N ASN A 308 24.59 16.35 8.44
CA ASN A 308 24.17 16.23 7.05
C ASN A 308 24.32 14.80 6.52
N ILE A 309 25.36 14.06 6.96
CA ILE A 309 25.54 12.65 6.63
C ILE A 309 24.37 11.83 7.18
N GLU A 310 24.03 12.02 8.47
CA GLU A 310 22.96 11.28 9.13
C GLU A 310 21.62 11.50 8.41
N ASP A 311 21.29 12.74 8.04
CA ASP A 311 20.11 13.08 7.25
C ASP A 311 20.09 12.39 5.87
N VAL A 312 21.23 12.36 5.17
CA VAL A 312 21.34 11.73 3.85
C VAL A 312 21.24 10.22 3.95
N LEU A 313 21.91 9.60 4.92
CA LEU A 313 21.80 8.17 5.18
C LEU A 313 20.36 7.81 5.53
N GLN A 314 19.68 8.56 6.40
CA GLN A 314 18.29 8.27 6.71
C GLN A 314 17.38 8.32 5.46
N LYS A 315 17.61 9.29 4.56
CA LYS A 315 16.87 9.37 3.28
C LYS A 315 17.16 8.21 2.34
N ILE A 316 18.42 7.79 2.21
CA ILE A 316 18.79 6.63 1.39
C ILE A 316 18.16 5.36 1.97
N LYS A 317 18.18 5.22 3.31
CA LYS A 317 17.58 4.08 4.01
C LYS A 317 16.09 4.01 3.65
N GLN A 318 15.41 5.14 3.79
CA GLN A 318 14.00 5.26 3.49
C GLN A 318 13.71 4.92 2.02
N GLU A 319 14.50 5.42 1.07
CA GLU A 319 14.31 5.15 -0.35
C GLU A 319 14.50 3.65 -0.69
N LEU A 320 15.48 2.99 -0.05
CA LEU A 320 15.68 1.55 -0.22
C LEU A 320 14.50 0.76 0.37
N VAL A 321 14.02 1.13 1.56
CA VAL A 321 12.82 0.55 2.17
C VAL A 321 11.60 0.76 1.26
N ASN A 322 11.46 1.95 0.68
CA ASN A 322 10.40 2.25 -0.28
C ASN A 322 10.44 1.37 -1.53
N ARG A 323 11.63 0.90 -1.90
CA ARG A 323 11.85 -0.04 -3.00
C ARG A 323 11.80 -1.51 -2.59
N GLY A 324 11.35 -1.81 -1.36
CA GLY A 324 11.15 -3.16 -0.86
C GLY A 324 12.35 -3.77 -0.13
N ALA A 325 13.40 -2.99 0.16
CA ALA A 325 14.43 -3.45 1.09
C ALA A 325 13.85 -3.58 2.51
N SER A 326 14.33 -4.56 3.28
CA SER A 326 14.05 -4.62 4.72
C SER A 326 14.51 -3.32 5.38
N SER A 327 13.85 -2.81 6.42
CA SER A 327 14.38 -1.66 7.19
C SER A 327 15.44 -2.06 8.22
N PHE A 328 15.66 -3.36 8.39
CA PHE A 328 16.67 -3.94 9.26
C PHE A 328 18.06 -4.01 8.64
N PHE A 329 18.57 -2.86 8.27
CA PHE A 329 19.97 -2.71 7.93
C PHE A 329 20.49 -1.40 8.52
N GLU A 330 21.71 -1.46 9.02
CA GLU A 330 22.49 -0.27 9.29
C GLU A 330 23.23 0.10 8.00
N MET A 331 23.22 1.37 7.65
CA MET A 331 24.13 1.87 6.64
C MET A 331 25.33 2.46 7.33
N LYS A 332 26.49 1.82 7.14
CA LYS A 332 27.75 2.38 7.63
C LYS A 332 28.42 3.14 6.50
N LEU A 333 28.58 4.44 6.71
CA LEU A 333 29.40 5.26 5.84
C LEU A 333 30.85 4.76 5.91
N ARG A 334 31.38 4.31 4.78
CA ARG A 334 32.77 3.86 4.66
C ARG A 334 33.71 4.99 4.24
N ASN A 335 33.29 5.81 3.28
CA ASN A 335 34.06 6.97 2.84
C ASN A 335 33.15 8.02 2.16
N VAL A 336 33.55 9.29 2.25
CA VAL A 336 33.01 10.42 1.48
C VAL A 336 34.19 11.05 0.73
N GLU A 337 34.15 11.01 -0.60
CA GLU A 337 35.16 11.69 -1.43
C GLU A 337 34.53 12.89 -2.11
N THR A 338 35.15 14.07 -1.96
CA THR A 338 34.71 15.29 -2.66
C THR A 338 35.42 15.40 -4.00
N ASP A 339 34.66 15.31 -5.09
CA ASP A 339 35.15 15.61 -6.43
C ASP A 339 35.14 17.13 -6.62
N LYS A 340 36.28 17.78 -6.38
CA LYS A 340 36.45 19.22 -6.62
C LYS A 340 36.79 19.49 -8.08
N GLU A 341 35.87 19.25 -9.01
CA GLU A 341 35.99 19.87 -10.33
C GLU A 341 35.53 21.33 -10.25
N LYS A 342 36.50 22.25 -10.38
CA LYS A 342 36.23 23.68 -10.51
C LYS A 342 35.48 23.91 -11.81
N ASN A 343 34.22 24.33 -11.75
CA ASN A 343 33.59 25.06 -12.83
C ASN A 343 33.21 26.48 -12.39
N VAL A 344 33.51 27.43 -13.30
CA VAL A 344 33.59 28.89 -13.13
C VAL A 344 32.25 29.56 -12.77
N ALA A 345 31.21 28.80 -12.44
CA ALA A 345 29.87 29.30 -12.12
C ALA A 345 29.36 28.91 -10.71
N GLY A 346 30.15 28.22 -9.89
CA GLY A 346 29.78 27.93 -8.51
C GLY A 346 28.53 27.05 -8.37
N ARG A 347 28.70 25.74 -8.49
CA ARG A 347 27.99 24.66 -7.77
C ARG A 347 28.11 23.37 -8.56
N GLU A 348 28.75 22.39 -7.96
CA GLU A 348 28.34 20.97 -7.88
C GLU A 348 29.49 20.23 -7.18
N THR A 349 29.28 19.89 -5.91
CA THR A 349 30.11 18.94 -5.18
C THR A 349 29.54 17.55 -5.44
N PHE A 350 30.31 16.71 -6.12
CA PHE A 350 30.00 15.29 -6.24
C PHE A 350 30.62 14.57 -5.06
N GLU A 351 29.81 13.80 -4.35
CA GLU A 351 30.29 13.01 -3.24
C GLU A 351 30.00 11.53 -3.44
N LEU A 352 31.07 10.74 -3.37
CA LEU A 352 31.00 9.29 -3.48
C LEU A 352 30.79 8.71 -2.09
N ILE A 353 29.63 8.08 -1.87
CA ILE A 353 29.32 7.39 -0.62
C ILE A 353 29.52 5.90 -0.85
N THR A 354 30.47 5.31 -0.12
CA THR A 354 30.59 3.86 -0.05
C THR A 354 29.89 3.37 1.20
N LEU A 355 28.94 2.45 1.07
CA LEU A 355 28.20 1.83 2.16
C LEU A 355 28.60 0.36 2.29
N THR A 356 28.63 -0.16 3.51
CA THR A 356 28.80 -1.59 3.82
C THR A 356 27.64 -2.10 4.63
#